data_AF-A0A5C7YJ93-F1
#
_entry.id   AF-A0A5C7YJ93-F1
#
_cell.length_a   1.000
_cell.length_b   1.000
_cell.length_c   1.000
_cell.angle_alpha   90.00
_cell.angle_beta   90.00
_cell.angle_gamma   90.00
#
_symmetry.space_group_name_H-M   'P 1'
#
loop_
_entity.id
_entity.type
_entity.pdbx_description
1 polymer ?
#
loop_
_entity_poly.entity_id
_entity_poly.type
_entity_poly.pdbx_seq_one_letter_code
_entity_poly.pdbx_strand_id
1 'polypeptide(L)'
;MDCEFSAQDSHRSGQWRKGSRRLDGDGKVDAQDAAFADLRVWVDANTDGLTQTGELKTLSEVGVTGLMVSHDESRIAQNGNILDGVGSFVKTDGSAARMSDAWFVMAEPELLQPSQIAAKTDAAGIQVLDLTSGTAQQLTLKLSDVLSAPVQADGSRTLIVQGDRADVVNLTHLLADGSEAEGQWLPEGSSTVSGQTYNAYRYSHNASLLVLIDQQIAQGNVHVL
;
A
#
# COMPACT_ATOMS: atom_id res chain seq x y z
N MET A 1 2.43 19.60 -0.05
CA MET A 1 3.72 19.72 -0.76
C MET A 1 4.72 19.09 0.16
N ASP A 2 4.78 17.78 0.14
CA ASP A 2 5.63 17.00 1.01
C ASP A 2 6.75 16.43 0.16
N CYS A 3 8.00 16.74 0.53
CA CYS A 3 9.18 16.10 -0.03
C CYS A 3 9.47 14.90 0.87
N GLU A 4 9.27 13.69 0.36
CA GLU A 4 9.61 12.47 1.08
C GLU A 4 11.08 12.11 0.80
N PHE A 5 11.89 12.01 1.86
CA PHE A 5 13.15 11.26 1.84
C PHE A 5 12.86 9.89 2.46
N SER A 6 12.48 8.92 1.62
CA SER A 6 12.18 7.55 2.06
C SER A 6 13.47 6.73 2.07
N ALA A 7 13.97 6.41 3.27
CA ALA A 7 14.87 5.28 3.47
C ALA A 7 14.06 4.16 4.14
N GLN A 8 13.51 3.26 3.32
CA GLN A 8 12.81 2.07 3.80
C GLN A 8 13.80 1.14 4.52
N ASP A 9 13.70 1.02 5.84
CA ASP A 9 13.86 -0.25 6.56
C ASP A 9 13.20 -0.16 7.94
N SER A 10 12.07 -0.84 8.09
CA SER A 10 11.40 -1.01 9.38
C SER A 10 12.30 -1.87 10.28
N HIS A 11 12.76 -1.29 11.41
CA HIS A 11 13.48 -1.89 12.56
C HIS A 11 14.87 -1.33 12.87
N ARG A 12 15.37 -0.31 12.18
CA ARG A 12 16.56 0.41 12.66
C ARG A 12 16.34 1.90 12.46
N SER A 13 16.58 2.67 13.51
CA SER A 13 16.79 4.11 13.40
C SER A 13 17.65 4.40 12.17
N GLY A 14 17.33 5.47 11.43
CA GLY A 14 18.11 6.00 10.31
C GLY A 14 19.49 6.51 10.72
N GLN A 15 20.18 5.80 11.61
CA GLN A 15 21.60 5.90 11.77
C GLN A 15 22.21 5.52 10.42
N TRP A 16 22.71 6.53 9.70
CA TRP A 16 23.66 6.40 8.62
C TRP A 16 24.89 5.63 9.14
N ARG A 17 24.77 4.30 9.20
CA ARG A 17 25.85 3.43 9.68
C ARG A 17 26.95 3.48 8.63
N LYS A 18 28.15 3.82 9.09
CA LYS A 18 29.42 3.71 8.37
C LYS A 18 29.56 2.29 7.78
N GLY A 19 29.12 2.11 6.53
CA GLY A 19 29.03 0.80 5.89
C GLY A 19 28.62 0.87 4.42
N SER A 20 29.63 0.87 3.55
CA SER A 20 29.64 0.55 2.10
C SER A 20 29.37 1.64 1.04
N ARG A 21 29.08 2.90 1.40
CA ARG A 21 29.31 4.06 0.51
C ARG A 21 30.10 5.10 1.30
N ARG A 22 31.31 5.44 0.85
CA ARG A 22 32.18 6.37 1.59
C ARG A 22 31.54 7.75 1.49
N LEU A 23 30.94 8.19 2.60
CA LEU A 23 30.94 9.61 2.93
C LEU A 23 32.39 9.97 3.25
N ASP A 24 32.88 11.09 2.73
CA ASP A 24 34.25 11.55 3.01
C ASP A 24 34.50 11.86 4.50
N GLY A 25 33.41 11.95 5.28
CA GLY A 25 33.42 12.09 6.73
C GLY A 25 33.42 13.54 7.21
N ASP A 26 33.15 14.50 6.32
CA ASP A 26 33.09 15.93 6.63
C ASP A 26 31.78 16.37 7.33
N GLY A 27 30.84 15.44 7.51
CA GLY A 27 29.54 15.68 8.13
C GLY A 27 28.46 16.15 7.15
N LYS A 28 28.74 16.08 5.85
CA LYS A 28 27.84 16.42 4.76
C LYS A 28 27.69 15.24 3.82
N VAL A 29 26.60 15.27 3.05
CA VAL A 29 26.41 14.43 1.88
C VAL A 29 26.27 15.38 0.70
N ASP A 30 27.29 15.47 -0.15
CA ASP A 30 27.33 16.40 -1.28
C ASP A 30 28.03 15.80 -2.52
N ALA A 31 28.27 16.61 -3.55
CA ALA A 31 28.86 16.15 -4.81
C ALA A 31 30.27 15.52 -4.69
N GLN A 32 30.95 15.68 -3.54
CA GLN A 32 32.22 15.01 -3.24
C GLN A 32 32.01 13.53 -2.89
N ASP A 33 30.79 13.13 -2.51
CA ASP A 33 30.43 11.76 -2.22
C ASP A 33 29.94 11.04 -3.48
N ALA A 34 30.57 9.91 -3.80
CA ALA A 34 30.21 9.12 -4.98
C ALA A 34 28.74 8.68 -5.01
N ALA A 35 28.11 8.58 -3.83
CA ALA A 35 26.72 8.17 -3.68
C ALA A 35 25.70 9.30 -3.87
N PHE A 36 26.12 10.56 -3.85
CA PHE A 36 25.21 11.71 -3.89
C PHE A 36 24.39 11.75 -5.17
N ALA A 37 25.00 11.36 -6.30
CA ALA A 37 24.33 11.27 -7.59
C ALA A 37 23.26 10.17 -7.67
N ASP A 38 23.26 9.21 -6.74
CA ASP A 38 22.23 8.16 -6.66
C ASP A 38 20.99 8.62 -5.90
N LEU A 39 21.12 9.66 -5.06
CA LEU A 39 20.02 10.14 -4.23
C LEU A 39 18.92 10.78 -5.07
N ARG A 40 17.69 10.58 -4.61
CA ARG A 40 16.47 11.12 -5.22
C ARG A 40 15.56 11.69 -4.15
N VAL A 41 14.71 12.62 -4.54
CA VAL A 41 13.57 13.13 -3.76
C VAL A 41 12.32 12.65 -4.45
N TRP A 42 11.47 11.96 -3.72
CA TRP A 42 10.16 11.59 -4.20
C TRP A 42 9.15 12.66 -3.78
N VAL A 43 8.42 13.18 -4.77
CA VAL A 43 7.31 14.11 -4.57
C VAL A 43 6.08 13.44 -5.15
N ASP A 44 5.35 12.75 -4.28
CA ASP A 44 4.05 12.17 -4.62
C ASP A 44 3.06 13.30 -4.93
N ALA A 45 2.72 13.44 -6.21
CA ALA A 45 1.93 14.57 -6.70
C ALA A 45 0.43 14.33 -6.54
N ASN A 46 0.02 13.07 -6.47
CA ASN A 46 -1.38 12.65 -6.45
C ASN A 46 -1.78 11.99 -5.11
N THR A 47 -0.84 11.86 -4.17
CA THR A 47 -0.99 11.25 -2.85
C THR A 47 -1.37 9.76 -2.93
N ASP A 48 -0.87 9.06 -3.96
CA ASP A 48 -1.16 7.65 -4.22
C ASP A 48 -0.18 6.64 -3.62
N GLY A 49 0.90 7.12 -3.01
CA GLY A 49 1.89 6.27 -2.36
C GLY A 49 2.70 5.39 -3.31
N LEU A 50 2.59 5.58 -4.64
CA LEU A 50 3.31 4.83 -5.66
C LEU A 50 4.23 5.77 -6.43
N THR A 51 5.47 5.35 -6.67
CA THR A 51 6.35 6.15 -7.52
C THR A 51 5.89 6.12 -8.97
N GLN A 52 5.52 7.28 -9.50
CA GLN A 52 5.15 7.46 -10.89
C GLN A 52 6.20 8.22 -11.71
N THR A 53 6.02 8.22 -13.03
CA THR A 53 6.88 8.98 -13.94
C THR A 53 6.83 10.47 -13.60
N GLY A 54 7.98 11.06 -13.31
CA GLY A 54 8.13 12.48 -12.97
C GLY A 54 8.06 12.82 -11.48
N GLU A 55 7.75 11.85 -10.62
CA GLU A 55 7.69 12.08 -9.16
C GLU A 55 9.05 11.90 -8.48
N LEU A 56 9.93 11.08 -9.07
CA LEU A 56 11.27 10.87 -8.57
C LEU A 56 12.23 11.87 -9.22
N LYS A 57 12.75 12.79 -8.41
CA LYS A 57 13.62 13.89 -8.84
C LYS A 57 15.02 13.72 -8.30
N THR A 58 16.02 14.17 -9.05
CA THR A 58 17.39 14.35 -8.56
C THR A 58 17.45 15.52 -7.57
N LEU A 59 18.45 15.52 -6.70
CA LEU A 59 18.70 16.63 -5.77
C LEU A 59 18.92 17.95 -6.51
N SER A 60 19.61 17.93 -7.65
CA SER A 60 19.81 19.11 -8.50
C SER A 60 18.50 19.67 -9.06
N GLU A 61 17.55 18.83 -9.47
CA GLU A 61 16.25 19.27 -10.02
C GLU A 61 15.39 19.97 -8.96
N VAL A 62 15.56 19.62 -7.69
CA VAL A 62 14.89 20.29 -6.56
C VAL A 62 15.76 21.36 -5.90
N GLY A 63 16.90 21.71 -6.50
CA GLY A 63 17.76 22.79 -6.05
C GLY A 63 18.53 22.51 -4.77
N VAL A 64 18.83 21.23 -4.47
CA VAL A 64 19.61 20.79 -3.30
C VAL A 64 21.04 20.47 -3.71
N THR A 65 22.01 21.02 -2.98
CA THR A 65 23.46 20.84 -3.24
C THR A 65 24.17 20.06 -2.14
N GLY A 66 23.58 19.92 -0.95
CA GLY A 66 24.14 19.09 0.11
C GLY A 66 23.15 18.85 1.25
N LEU A 67 23.33 17.74 1.95
CA LEU A 67 22.55 17.35 3.12
C LEU A 67 23.48 17.34 4.35
N MET A 68 23.09 17.98 5.45
CA MET A 68 23.87 17.95 6.69
C MET A 68 23.51 16.71 7.51
N VAL A 69 24.51 15.94 7.95
CA VAL A 69 24.28 14.71 8.72
C VAL A 69 23.85 15.02 10.17
N SER A 70 24.19 16.21 10.69
CA SER A 70 23.78 16.65 12.02
C SER A 70 22.30 17.05 12.08
N HIS A 71 21.63 16.68 13.15
CA HIS A 71 20.26 17.05 13.51
C HIS A 71 20.18 17.44 14.99
N ASP A 72 19.12 18.15 15.38
CA ASP A 72 18.79 18.38 16.79
C ASP A 72 18.07 17.18 17.43
N GLU A 73 17.72 17.27 18.71
CA GLU A 73 16.97 16.22 19.43
C GLU A 73 15.46 16.52 19.49
N SER A 74 14.95 17.38 18.61
CA SER A 74 13.54 17.79 18.66
C SER A 74 12.63 16.68 18.13
N ARG A 75 11.48 16.53 18.81
CA ARG A 75 10.45 15.59 18.44
C ARG A 75 9.08 16.26 18.53
N ILE A 76 8.41 16.44 17.40
CA ILE A 76 7.22 17.27 17.27
C ILE A 76 6.09 16.45 16.65
N ALA A 77 4.90 16.51 17.26
CA ALA A 77 3.70 15.98 16.64
C ALA A 77 3.10 17.02 15.67
N GLN A 78 2.85 16.62 14.43
CA GLN A 78 2.26 17.48 13.40
C GLN A 78 1.25 16.69 12.57
N ASN A 79 -0.01 17.14 12.57
CA ASN A 79 -1.11 16.50 11.82
C ASN A 79 -1.26 15.00 12.09
N GLY A 80 -1.00 14.55 13.32
CA GLY A 80 -1.01 13.15 13.71
C GLY A 80 0.33 12.43 13.52
N ASN A 81 1.20 12.92 12.64
CA ASN A 81 2.53 12.36 12.40
C ASN A 81 3.53 12.83 13.47
N ILE A 82 4.67 12.15 13.58
CA ILE A 82 5.81 12.59 14.39
C ILE A 82 6.95 13.00 13.45
N LEU A 83 7.48 14.21 13.65
CA LEU A 83 8.74 14.66 13.07
C LEU A 83 9.83 14.55 14.13
N ASP A 84 10.91 13.85 13.84
CA ASP A 84 12.06 13.65 14.75
C ASP A 84 13.34 14.17 14.10
N GLY A 85 14.21 14.76 14.92
CA GLY A 85 15.53 15.20 14.51
C GLY A 85 15.54 16.23 13.38
N VAL A 86 15.44 17.51 13.71
CA VAL A 86 15.53 18.58 12.70
C VAL A 86 16.98 18.78 12.29
N GLY A 87 17.29 18.40 11.06
CA GLY A 87 18.54 18.68 10.36
C GLY A 87 18.40 19.82 9.36
N SER A 88 19.37 19.94 8.45
CA SER A 88 19.32 20.93 7.38
C SER A 88 19.93 20.45 6.07
N PHE A 89 19.49 21.05 4.96
CA PHE A 89 20.09 20.89 3.65
C PHE A 89 20.44 22.25 3.05
N VAL A 90 21.38 22.26 2.11
CA VAL A 90 21.85 23.46 1.41
C VAL A 90 21.23 23.51 0.02
N LYS A 91 20.77 24.70 -0.36
CA LYS A 91 20.19 24.97 -1.67
C LYS A 91 21.24 25.47 -2.66
N THR A 92 20.88 25.49 -3.95
CA THR A 92 21.72 26.04 -5.03
C THR A 92 22.04 27.54 -4.86
N ASP A 93 21.22 28.29 -4.13
CA ASP A 93 21.48 29.70 -3.80
C ASP A 93 22.37 29.88 -2.54
N GLY A 94 22.82 28.78 -1.93
CA GLY A 94 23.64 28.77 -0.72
C GLY A 94 22.85 28.90 0.59
N SER A 95 21.53 29.10 0.54
CA SER A 95 20.70 29.13 1.74
C SER A 95 20.49 27.74 2.33
N ALA A 96 20.23 27.68 3.64
CA ALA A 96 19.88 26.45 4.33
C ALA A 96 18.36 26.33 4.51
N ALA A 97 17.85 25.10 4.43
CA ALA A 97 16.46 24.76 4.77
C ALA A 97 16.41 23.52 5.66
N ARG A 98 15.25 23.27 6.28
CA ARG A 98 15.07 22.19 7.27
C ARG A 98 14.70 20.88 6.60
N MET A 99 15.18 19.78 7.18
CA MET A 99 14.72 18.43 6.90
C MET A 99 14.56 17.68 8.22
N SER A 100 13.71 16.65 8.25
CA SER A 100 13.44 15.84 9.43
C SER A 100 13.05 14.43 8.99
N ASP A 101 13.26 13.46 9.87
CA ASP A 101 12.66 12.15 9.72
C ASP A 101 11.17 12.24 10.09
N ALA A 102 10.31 11.60 9.29
CA ALA A 102 8.85 11.62 9.48
C ALA A 102 8.31 10.22 9.75
N TRP A 103 7.61 10.05 10.87
CA TRP A 103 6.83 8.86 11.19
C TRP A 103 5.37 9.15 10.91
N PHE A 104 4.89 8.56 9.82
CA PHE A 104 3.48 8.65 9.45
C PHE A 104 2.62 7.80 10.36
N VAL A 105 1.50 8.37 10.81
CA VAL A 105 0.43 7.57 11.40
C VAL A 105 -0.37 6.97 10.25
N MET A 106 -0.41 5.63 10.22
CA MET A 106 -1.27 4.88 9.32
C MET A 106 -2.57 4.60 10.06
N ALA A 107 -3.71 4.89 9.41
CA ALA A 107 -4.99 4.44 9.91
C ALA A 107 -5.04 2.91 9.81
N GLU A 108 -5.48 2.24 10.88
CA GLU A 108 -5.87 0.84 10.77
C GLU A 108 -7.13 0.75 9.89
N PRO A 109 -7.18 -0.21 8.95
CA PRO A 109 -8.36 -0.36 8.11
C PRO A 109 -9.57 -0.76 8.97
N GLU A 110 -10.75 -0.24 8.63
CA GLU A 110 -11.99 -0.68 9.27
C GLU A 110 -12.23 -2.16 8.97
N LEU A 111 -12.34 -3.00 10.01
CA LEU A 111 -12.58 -4.43 9.84
C LEU A 111 -14.06 -4.68 9.51
N LEU A 112 -14.30 -5.23 8.33
CA LEU A 112 -15.64 -5.58 7.85
C LEU A 112 -15.81 -7.09 7.67
N GLN A 113 -16.97 -7.57 8.08
CA GLN A 113 -17.54 -8.85 7.69
C GLN A 113 -18.51 -8.64 6.53
N PRO A 114 -18.73 -9.63 5.64
CA PRO A 114 -19.67 -9.50 4.54
C PRO A 114 -21.09 -9.05 4.94
N SER A 115 -21.54 -9.41 6.15
CA SER A 115 -22.85 -9.02 6.69
C SER A 115 -22.98 -7.52 7.02
N GLN A 116 -21.87 -6.81 7.16
CA GLN A 116 -21.83 -5.37 7.43
C GLN A 116 -21.83 -4.53 6.14
N ILE A 117 -21.62 -5.17 4.99
CA ILE A 117 -21.57 -4.51 3.69
C ILE A 117 -22.97 -4.51 3.09
N ALA A 118 -23.38 -3.35 2.56
CA ALA A 118 -24.67 -3.22 1.90
C ALA A 118 -24.74 -4.18 0.71
N ALA A 119 -25.79 -5.01 0.66
CA ALA A 119 -25.97 -5.95 -0.43
C ALA A 119 -26.16 -5.19 -1.75
N LYS A 120 -25.21 -5.36 -2.67
CA LYS A 120 -25.31 -4.92 -4.05
C LYS A 120 -25.33 -6.14 -4.97
N THR A 121 -25.88 -5.95 -6.16
CA THR A 121 -25.90 -6.96 -7.22
C THR A 121 -25.45 -6.28 -8.50
N ASP A 122 -24.59 -6.95 -9.26
CA ASP A 122 -24.16 -6.46 -10.57
C ASP A 122 -25.25 -6.72 -11.64
N ALA A 123 -24.98 -6.33 -12.90
CA ALA A 123 -25.93 -6.54 -14.00
C ALA A 123 -26.14 -8.03 -14.35
N ALA A 124 -25.21 -8.91 -13.96
CA ALA A 124 -25.30 -10.36 -14.16
C ALA A 124 -26.00 -11.10 -12.98
N GLY A 125 -26.45 -10.38 -11.95
CA GLY A 125 -27.10 -10.99 -10.79
C GLY A 125 -26.13 -11.50 -9.72
N ILE A 126 -24.83 -11.16 -9.83
CA ILE A 126 -23.77 -11.57 -8.92
C ILE A 126 -23.74 -10.62 -7.73
N GLN A 127 -23.62 -11.19 -6.52
CA GLN A 127 -23.51 -10.39 -5.30
C GLN A 127 -22.17 -9.64 -5.28
N VAL A 128 -22.26 -8.35 -4.96
CA VAL A 128 -21.14 -7.42 -4.87
C VAL A 128 -20.99 -6.99 -3.42
N LEU A 129 -19.78 -7.13 -2.90
CA LEU A 129 -19.31 -6.57 -1.65
C LEU A 129 -18.54 -5.30 -1.99
N ASP A 130 -19.12 -4.15 -1.67
CA ASP A 130 -18.61 -2.85 -2.08
C ASP A 130 -17.89 -2.14 -0.93
N LEU A 131 -16.59 -1.94 -1.11
CA LEU A 131 -15.65 -1.27 -0.21
C LEU A 131 -15.24 0.13 -0.72
N THR A 132 -15.87 0.68 -1.76
CA THR A 132 -15.47 1.97 -2.38
C THR A 132 -15.83 3.20 -1.53
N SER A 133 -15.56 3.14 -0.23
CA SER A 133 -15.84 4.20 0.75
C SER A 133 -14.86 5.37 0.66
N GLY A 134 -13.70 5.17 0.01
CA GLY A 134 -12.58 6.13 0.01
C GLY A 134 -11.76 6.10 1.30
N THR A 135 -12.04 5.15 2.20
CA THR A 135 -11.26 4.89 3.41
C THR A 135 -10.78 3.44 3.39
N ALA A 136 -9.62 3.17 3.99
CA ALA A 136 -9.07 1.82 4.05
C ALA A 136 -10.00 0.88 4.84
N GLN A 137 -10.43 -0.22 4.21
CA GLN A 137 -11.26 -1.25 4.82
C GLN A 137 -10.60 -2.63 4.67
N GLN A 138 -10.79 -3.51 5.64
CA GLN A 138 -10.31 -4.89 5.58
C GLN A 138 -11.48 -5.85 5.64
N LEU A 139 -11.69 -6.57 4.53
CA LEU A 139 -12.71 -7.59 4.40
C LEU A 139 -12.08 -8.98 4.55
N THR A 140 -12.58 -9.77 5.50
CA THR A 140 -12.26 -11.19 5.57
C THR A 140 -13.40 -12.02 4.99
N LEU A 141 -13.11 -12.75 3.92
CA LEU A 141 -14.01 -13.69 3.27
C LEU A 141 -13.70 -15.12 3.68
N LYS A 142 -14.70 -15.78 4.24
CA LYS A 142 -14.69 -17.21 4.52
C LYS A 142 -15.18 -17.98 3.31
N LEU A 143 -14.78 -19.25 3.21
CA LEU A 143 -15.36 -20.15 2.22
C LEU A 143 -16.88 -20.25 2.40
N SER A 144 -17.37 -20.23 3.64
CA SER A 144 -18.81 -20.21 3.92
C SER A 144 -19.55 -19.03 3.30
N ASP A 145 -18.89 -17.88 3.17
CA ASP A 145 -19.52 -16.69 2.60
C ASP A 145 -19.75 -16.90 1.09
N VAL A 146 -18.76 -17.47 0.39
CA VAL A 146 -18.90 -17.83 -1.04
C VAL A 146 -19.90 -18.96 -1.24
N LEU A 147 -19.92 -19.95 -0.35
CA LEU A 147 -20.93 -21.03 -0.37
C LEU A 147 -22.36 -20.50 -0.13
N SER A 148 -22.50 -19.36 0.54
CA SER A 148 -23.80 -18.71 0.78
C SER A 148 -24.24 -17.78 -0.35
N ALA A 149 -23.32 -17.38 -1.23
CA ALA A 149 -23.59 -16.49 -2.35
C ALA A 149 -24.65 -17.07 -3.30
N PRO A 150 -25.48 -16.25 -3.98
CA PRO A 150 -26.46 -16.72 -4.94
C PRO A 150 -25.85 -17.69 -5.97
N VAL A 151 -26.59 -18.74 -6.36
CA VAL A 151 -26.17 -19.66 -7.41
C VAL A 151 -26.47 -19.05 -8.77
N GLN A 152 -25.47 -18.99 -9.65
CA GLN A 152 -25.62 -18.55 -11.04
C GLN A 152 -26.30 -19.62 -11.90
N ALA A 153 -26.74 -19.25 -13.09
CA ALA A 153 -27.42 -20.16 -14.02
C ALA A 153 -26.56 -21.37 -14.44
N ASP A 154 -25.24 -21.24 -14.39
CA ASP A 154 -24.27 -22.30 -14.67
C ASP A 154 -23.94 -23.19 -13.46
N GLY A 155 -24.61 -22.95 -12.31
CA GLY A 155 -24.37 -23.65 -11.06
C GLY A 155 -23.16 -23.16 -10.26
N SER A 156 -22.46 -22.12 -10.75
CA SER A 156 -21.37 -21.50 -10.01
C SER A 156 -21.89 -20.61 -8.87
N ARG A 157 -21.00 -20.30 -7.93
CA ARG A 157 -21.18 -19.26 -6.92
C ARG A 157 -20.02 -18.29 -7.01
N THR A 158 -20.35 -17.06 -7.35
CA THR A 158 -19.39 -15.98 -7.55
C THR A 158 -19.70 -14.85 -6.57
N LEU A 159 -18.65 -14.34 -5.93
CA LEU A 159 -18.70 -13.05 -5.22
C LEU A 159 -17.78 -12.06 -5.92
N ILE A 160 -18.23 -10.81 -6.03
CA ILE A 160 -17.41 -9.69 -6.46
C ILE A 160 -17.05 -8.86 -5.23
N VAL A 161 -15.78 -8.49 -5.09
CA VAL A 161 -15.32 -7.48 -4.13
C VAL A 161 -14.88 -6.25 -4.94
N GLN A 162 -15.61 -5.16 -4.77
CA GLN A 162 -15.22 -3.84 -5.27
C GLN A 162 -14.55 -3.06 -4.15
N GLY A 163 -13.51 -2.29 -4.47
CA GLY A 163 -12.75 -1.53 -3.49
C GLY A 163 -11.67 -0.70 -4.16
N ASP A 164 -10.97 0.08 -3.36
CA ASP A 164 -9.87 0.93 -3.79
C ASP A 164 -8.50 0.40 -3.31
N ARG A 165 -7.42 1.11 -3.65
CA ARG A 165 -6.04 0.66 -3.38
C ARG A 165 -5.73 0.47 -1.90
N ALA A 166 -6.47 1.13 -1.01
CA ALA A 166 -6.21 1.10 0.42
C ALA A 166 -6.91 -0.08 1.11
N ASP A 167 -7.82 -0.76 0.40
CA ASP A 167 -8.55 -1.90 0.95
C ASP A 167 -7.69 -3.16 0.99
N VAL A 168 -8.03 -4.04 1.94
CA VAL A 168 -7.40 -5.34 2.18
C VAL A 168 -8.45 -6.43 2.08
N VAL A 169 -8.16 -7.50 1.34
CA VAL A 169 -9.05 -8.65 1.19
C VAL A 169 -8.32 -9.91 1.63
N ASN A 170 -8.84 -10.56 2.67
CA ASN A 170 -8.37 -11.84 3.15
C ASN A 170 -9.30 -12.95 2.69
N LEU A 171 -8.80 -13.88 1.87
CA LEU A 171 -9.51 -15.08 1.44
C LEU A 171 -9.10 -16.26 2.31
N THR A 172 -10.01 -16.77 3.13
CA THR A 172 -9.78 -17.93 3.98
C THR A 172 -10.52 -19.16 3.45
N HIS A 173 -10.09 -20.35 3.86
CA HIS A 173 -10.76 -21.61 3.58
C HIS A 173 -11.67 -22.08 4.73
N LEU A 174 -12.07 -21.16 5.62
CA LEU A 174 -12.88 -21.45 6.79
C LEU A 174 -14.36 -21.62 6.45
N LEU A 175 -15.02 -22.54 7.16
CA LEU A 175 -16.46 -22.73 7.16
C LEU A 175 -17.13 -21.85 8.24
N ALA A 176 -18.46 -21.89 8.30
CA ALA A 176 -19.25 -21.02 9.18
C ALA A 176 -18.98 -21.28 10.67
N ASP A 177 -18.61 -22.51 11.02
CA ASP A 177 -18.23 -22.93 12.38
C ASP A 177 -16.74 -22.65 12.71
N GLY A 178 -15.99 -22.10 11.76
CA GLY A 178 -14.56 -21.82 11.90
C GLY A 178 -13.66 -23.03 11.65
N SER A 179 -14.20 -24.17 11.22
CA SER A 179 -13.38 -25.30 10.76
C SER A 179 -12.74 -25.01 9.40
N GLU A 180 -11.58 -25.61 9.14
CA GLU A 180 -10.88 -25.52 7.86
C GLU A 180 -11.44 -26.53 6.86
N ALA A 181 -11.79 -26.07 5.66
CA ALA A 181 -12.15 -26.94 4.55
C ALA A 181 -10.91 -27.38 3.75
N GLU A 182 -11.00 -28.54 3.09
CA GLU A 182 -9.95 -28.99 2.18
C GLU A 182 -9.86 -28.08 0.94
N GLY A 183 -8.65 -27.61 0.64
CA GLY A 183 -8.37 -26.77 -0.51
C GLY A 183 -8.01 -25.34 -0.13
N GLN A 184 -7.70 -24.54 -1.14
CA GLN A 184 -7.24 -23.17 -0.99
C GLN A 184 -7.69 -22.32 -2.17
N TRP A 185 -7.70 -21.00 -2.00
CA TRP A 185 -7.91 -20.07 -3.09
C TRP A 185 -6.66 -20.01 -3.97
N LEU A 186 -6.85 -20.13 -5.28
CA LEU A 186 -5.77 -20.04 -6.26
C LEU A 186 -6.04 -18.89 -7.23
N PRO A 187 -5.05 -18.02 -7.50
CA PRO A 187 -5.20 -17.01 -8.54
C PRO A 187 -5.35 -17.68 -9.92
N GLU A 188 -6.32 -17.23 -10.70
CA GLU A 188 -6.63 -17.75 -12.05
C GLU A 188 -6.41 -16.69 -13.15
N GLY A 189 -5.80 -15.56 -12.81
CA GLY A 189 -5.60 -14.43 -13.72
C GLY A 189 -6.74 -13.43 -13.60
N SER A 190 -7.33 -13.02 -14.72
CA SER A 190 -8.37 -11.99 -14.75
C SER A 190 -9.65 -12.50 -15.41
N SER A 191 -10.80 -11.99 -14.95
CA SER A 191 -12.11 -12.27 -15.52
C SER A 191 -12.87 -10.97 -15.75
N THR A 192 -13.66 -10.91 -16.83
CA THR A 192 -14.49 -9.75 -17.14
C THR A 192 -15.96 -10.08 -16.92
N VAL A 193 -16.62 -9.31 -16.06
CA VAL A 193 -18.05 -9.43 -15.76
C VAL A 193 -18.69 -8.06 -15.90
N SER A 194 -19.83 -7.98 -16.60
CA SER A 194 -20.59 -6.73 -16.76
C SER A 194 -19.74 -5.56 -17.32
N GLY A 195 -18.72 -5.88 -18.13
CA GLY A 195 -17.81 -4.89 -18.73
C GLY A 195 -16.65 -4.44 -17.82
N GLN A 196 -16.57 -4.94 -16.59
CA GLN A 196 -15.49 -4.66 -15.64
C GLN A 196 -14.55 -5.86 -15.50
N THR A 197 -13.25 -5.60 -15.35
CA THR A 197 -12.23 -6.65 -15.22
C THR A 197 -11.75 -6.75 -13.79
N TYR A 198 -11.64 -7.99 -13.30
CA TYR A 198 -11.30 -8.34 -11.94
C TYR A 198 -10.16 -9.36 -11.92
N ASN A 199 -9.38 -9.38 -10.84
CA ASN A 199 -8.50 -10.51 -10.53
C ASN A 199 -9.35 -11.67 -10.00
N ALA A 200 -9.18 -12.86 -10.59
CA ALA A 200 -9.99 -14.03 -10.32
C ALA A 200 -9.27 -15.00 -9.39
N TYR A 201 -9.98 -15.49 -8.37
CA TYR A 201 -9.51 -16.50 -7.42
C TYR A 201 -10.50 -17.66 -7.38
N ARG A 202 -10.03 -18.86 -7.74
CA ARG A 202 -10.86 -20.08 -7.77
C ARG A 202 -10.50 -20.99 -6.61
N TYR A 203 -11.51 -21.62 -6.01
CA TYR A 203 -11.26 -22.58 -4.93
C TYR A 203 -10.79 -23.92 -5.50
N SER A 204 -9.66 -24.44 -5.01
CA SER A 204 -8.99 -25.61 -5.62
C SER A 204 -9.78 -26.91 -5.50
N HIS A 205 -10.58 -27.08 -4.43
CA HIS A 205 -11.36 -28.29 -4.20
C HIS A 205 -12.78 -28.20 -4.78
N ASN A 206 -13.20 -27.01 -5.25
CA ASN A 206 -14.48 -26.82 -5.91
C ASN A 206 -14.38 -25.73 -6.98
N ALA A 207 -14.24 -26.17 -8.23
CA ALA A 207 -14.08 -25.28 -9.37
C ALA A 207 -15.31 -24.39 -9.63
N SER A 208 -16.48 -24.66 -9.03
CA SER A 208 -17.66 -23.81 -9.16
C SER A 208 -17.65 -22.60 -8.23
N LEU A 209 -16.64 -22.44 -7.36
CA LEU A 209 -16.53 -21.30 -6.43
C LEU A 209 -15.49 -20.30 -6.93
N LEU A 210 -15.91 -19.04 -7.08
CA LEU A 210 -15.11 -17.97 -7.64
C LEU A 210 -15.23 -16.70 -6.80
N VAL A 211 -14.11 -16.03 -6.55
CA VAL A 211 -14.09 -14.66 -6.04
C VAL A 211 -13.40 -13.77 -7.07
N LEU A 212 -14.05 -12.66 -7.40
CA LEU A 212 -13.56 -11.65 -8.31
C LEU A 212 -13.23 -10.38 -7.51
N ILE A 213 -11.98 -9.97 -7.51
CA ILE A 213 -11.48 -8.83 -6.74
C ILE A 213 -11.10 -7.69 -7.69
N ASP A 214 -11.56 -6.49 -7.39
CA ASP A 214 -11.25 -5.28 -8.18
C ASP A 214 -9.74 -5.14 -8.40
N GLN A 215 -9.35 -4.76 -9.62
CA GLN A 215 -7.93 -4.52 -9.93
C GLN A 215 -7.39 -3.22 -9.33
N GLN A 216 -8.28 -2.38 -8.79
CA GLN A 216 -7.88 -1.19 -8.04
C GLN A 216 -7.37 -1.53 -6.64
N ILE A 217 -7.76 -2.67 -6.06
CA ILE A 217 -7.18 -3.15 -4.80
C ILE A 217 -5.73 -3.59 -5.08
N ALA A 218 -4.78 -3.06 -4.31
CA ALA A 218 -3.38 -3.36 -4.50
C ALA A 218 -3.13 -4.87 -4.35
N GLN A 219 -2.38 -5.48 -5.27
CA GLN A 219 -2.14 -6.94 -5.23
C GLN A 219 -1.48 -7.40 -3.93
N GLY A 220 -0.66 -6.55 -3.30
CA GLY A 220 -0.06 -6.80 -2.00
C GLY A 220 -1.07 -6.84 -0.83
N ASN A 221 -2.29 -6.34 -1.04
CA ASN A 221 -3.36 -6.29 -0.04
C ASN A 221 -4.38 -7.43 -0.22
N VAL A 222 -4.16 -8.34 -1.17
CA VAL A 222 -4.99 -9.54 -1.32
C VAL A 222 -4.22 -10.73 -0.75
N HIS A 223 -4.72 -11.27 0.35
CA HIS A 223 -4.08 -12.36 1.07
C HIS A 223 -4.91 -13.63 0.96
N VAL A 224 -4.28 -14.74 0.54
CA VAL A 224 -4.86 -16.08 0.66
C VAL A 224 -4.30 -16.70 1.94
N LEU A 225 -5.20 -17.06 2.86
CA LEU A 225 -4.90 -17.53 4.21
C LEU A 225 -5.37 -18.98 4.44
#